data_AF-A0A954BG65-F1
#
_entry.id   AF-A0A954BG65-F1
#
_cell.length_a   1.000
_cell.length_b   1.000
_cell.length_c   1.000
_cell.angle_alpha   90.00
_cell.angle_beta   90.00
_cell.angle_gamma   90.00
#
_symmetry.space_group_name_H-M   'P 1'
#
loop_
_entity.id
_entity.type
_entity.pdbx_description
1 polymer ?
#
loop_
_entity_poly.entity_id
_entity_poly.type
_entity_poly.pdbx_seq_one_letter_code
_entity_poly.pdbx_strand_id
1 'polypeptide(L)'
;MLRNMFVAAIVAVAAALPAAAQGLVPLPPQPDGLAYPTEGWETADMPADTAALVQPLIDKAMAGTKDEVMGETRAVVIIHHGKLVAEAYRDGFGPDTKQISWSMAKSVTSALVGRAVELGLIDDLDTPMPAPFDAGDPRAQITWRQWLTMTDGLDYHEIDAPDLMHDDVVQMMYGRGRFDSLAYVKKELPPAHAPGTVWNYSTAGYHLIGRALQAVFEGALHCRQESGAPCKSTLSADDRKTWTVQYVNSLLFGTLGMDAQIEFDPAGTYLGGSLVWASARDFAKFGYLYLRDGMWTEGRILPEGWVDFSRTDPPQAEGNVYGAGFWITPAANPSHPDQTAHSPPFDAFSAQGHEGQTIWIVPSRDLVIVRLGLMSNAAENWAALYEWNQEIARAFPDVGPEMGAD
;
A
#
# COMPACT_ATOMS: atom_id res chain seq x y z
N MET A 1 49.15 31.16 42.26
CA MET A 1 48.00 31.29 41.34
C MET A 1 48.17 30.29 40.21
N LEU A 2 47.76 29.03 40.41
CA LEU A 2 47.66 28.04 39.34
C LEU A 2 46.23 28.10 38.80
N ARG A 3 46.10 28.34 37.50
CA ARG A 3 44.82 28.50 36.80
C ARG A 3 44.53 27.19 36.07
N ASN A 4 43.49 26.48 36.50
CA ASN A 4 42.94 25.31 35.83
C ASN A 4 42.51 25.68 34.41
N MET A 5 43.03 25.00 33.38
CA MET A 5 42.44 24.97 32.04
C MET A 5 41.67 23.67 31.87
N PHE A 6 40.35 23.76 31.91
CA PHE A 6 39.45 22.73 31.41
C PHE A 6 39.50 22.78 29.88
N VAL A 7 39.90 21.67 29.24
CA VAL A 7 39.70 21.46 27.80
C VAL A 7 38.30 20.88 27.65
N ALA A 8 37.36 21.71 27.18
CA ALA A 8 36.05 21.24 26.76
C ALA A 8 36.21 20.53 25.40
N ALA A 9 36.01 19.21 25.39
CA ALA A 9 35.84 18.45 24.16
C ALA A 9 34.49 18.83 23.54
N ILE A 10 34.53 19.59 22.45
CA ILE A 10 33.36 19.83 21.61
C ILE A 10 33.08 18.54 20.85
N VAL A 11 32.08 17.78 21.29
CA VAL A 11 31.46 16.74 20.49
C VAL A 11 30.71 17.45 19.36
N ALA A 12 31.24 17.35 18.14
CA ALA A 12 30.53 17.79 16.96
C ALA A 12 29.30 16.88 16.79
N VAL A 13 28.13 17.39 17.18
CA VAL A 13 26.85 16.82 16.77
C VAL A 13 26.81 16.99 15.26
N ALA A 14 26.96 15.89 14.53
CA ALA A 14 26.67 15.85 13.11
C ALA A 14 25.18 16.16 12.95
N ALA A 15 24.87 17.41 12.61
CA ALA A 15 23.54 17.79 12.18
C ALA A 15 23.23 16.95 10.94
N ALA A 16 22.20 16.09 11.05
CA ALA A 16 21.63 15.41 9.92
C ALA A 16 21.26 16.48 8.87
N LEU A 17 21.80 16.33 7.66
CA LEU A 17 21.36 17.11 6.52
C LEU A 17 19.86 16.87 6.35
N PRO A 18 19.03 17.91 6.18
CA PRO A 18 17.63 17.69 5.87
C PRO A 18 17.59 16.99 4.52
N ALA A 19 16.99 15.81 4.47
CA ALA A 19 16.52 15.24 3.22
C ALA A 19 15.72 16.34 2.52
N ALA A 20 16.11 16.71 1.30
CA ALA A 20 15.34 17.65 0.51
C ALA A 20 13.93 17.03 0.38
N ALA A 21 12.96 17.59 1.10
CA ALA A 21 11.58 17.13 1.02
C ALA A 21 11.19 17.14 -0.46
N GLN A 22 10.90 15.97 -1.02
CA GLN A 22 10.25 15.88 -2.32
C GLN A 22 9.08 16.86 -2.28
N GLY A 23 8.98 17.76 -3.26
CA GLY A 23 7.89 18.72 -3.36
C GLY A 23 6.62 17.97 -3.72
N LEU A 24 6.01 17.29 -2.74
CA LEU A 24 4.78 16.52 -2.92
C LEU A 24 3.64 17.48 -3.24
N VAL A 25 2.83 17.13 -4.24
CA VAL A 25 1.59 17.86 -4.51
C VAL A 25 0.66 17.71 -3.30
N PRO A 26 0.11 18.80 -2.73
CA PRO A 26 -0.83 18.71 -1.62
C PRO A 26 -2.03 17.80 -1.96
N LEU A 27 -2.50 17.06 -0.95
CA LEU A 27 -3.69 16.22 -1.10
C LEU A 27 -4.94 17.12 -1.10
N PRO A 28 -5.85 16.98 -2.08
CA PRO A 28 -7.05 17.80 -2.14
C PRO A 28 -8.00 17.50 -0.97
N PRO A 29 -8.64 18.52 -0.38
CA PRO A 29 -9.57 18.34 0.72
C PRO A 29 -10.84 17.60 0.27
N GLN A 30 -11.63 17.14 1.23
CA GLN A 30 -12.97 16.64 0.96
C GLN A 30 -13.85 17.78 0.40
N PRO A 31 -14.54 17.60 -0.74
CA PRO A 31 -15.43 18.62 -1.28
C PRO A 31 -16.55 19.00 -0.31
N ASP A 32 -16.81 20.29 -0.17
CA ASP A 32 -17.83 20.82 0.74
C ASP A 32 -19.21 20.21 0.45
N GLY A 33 -19.86 19.73 1.51
CA GLY A 33 -21.20 19.14 1.45
C GLY A 33 -21.28 17.76 0.80
N LEU A 34 -20.16 17.19 0.34
CA LEU A 34 -20.11 15.83 -0.19
C LEU A 34 -19.79 14.85 0.96
N ALA A 35 -20.66 13.86 1.17
CA ALA A 35 -20.39 12.81 2.14
C ALA A 35 -19.25 11.89 1.67
N TYR A 36 -18.49 11.33 2.62
CA TYR A 36 -17.60 10.22 2.30
C TYR A 36 -18.41 9.00 1.84
N PRO A 37 -17.92 8.20 0.89
CA PRO A 37 -18.68 7.13 0.22
C PRO A 37 -18.82 5.85 1.07
N THR A 38 -19.00 5.99 2.38
CA THR A 38 -19.19 4.86 3.31
C THR A 38 -20.37 4.00 2.86
N GLU A 39 -21.52 4.63 2.60
CA GLU A 39 -22.75 3.99 2.14
C GLU A 39 -22.80 3.78 0.61
N GLY A 40 -21.72 4.12 -0.11
CA GLY A 40 -21.64 4.05 -1.56
C GLY A 40 -21.28 5.39 -2.20
N TRP A 41 -21.01 5.34 -3.51
CA TRP A 41 -20.57 6.50 -4.28
C TRP A 41 -21.74 7.34 -4.77
N GLU A 42 -21.69 8.65 -4.54
CA GLU A 42 -22.44 9.59 -5.36
C GLU A 42 -21.90 9.57 -6.80
N THR A 43 -22.79 9.64 -7.78
CA THR A 43 -22.44 9.64 -9.20
C THR A 43 -22.49 11.04 -9.80
N ALA A 44 -21.67 11.27 -10.81
CA ALA A 44 -21.74 12.46 -11.66
C ALA A 44 -21.30 12.12 -13.07
N ASP A 45 -21.74 12.90 -14.05
CA ASP A 45 -21.23 12.77 -15.41
C ASP A 45 -19.82 13.37 -15.51
N MET A 46 -18.94 12.74 -16.29
CA MET A 46 -17.69 13.38 -16.71
C MET A 46 -17.99 14.61 -17.58
N PRO A 47 -17.21 15.71 -17.47
CA PRO A 47 -17.28 16.80 -18.43
C PRO A 47 -17.14 16.29 -19.87
N ALA A 48 -17.91 16.84 -20.81
CA ALA A 48 -17.99 16.31 -22.18
C ALA A 48 -16.62 16.21 -22.87
N ASP A 49 -15.75 17.20 -22.67
CA ASP A 49 -14.40 17.22 -23.26
C ASP A 49 -13.51 16.13 -22.63
N THR A 50 -13.58 15.92 -21.32
CA THR A 50 -12.89 14.82 -20.62
C THR A 50 -13.43 13.46 -21.06
N ALA A 51 -14.76 13.31 -21.14
CA ALA A 51 -15.41 12.07 -21.58
C ALA A 51 -15.00 11.69 -23.01
N ALA A 52 -14.88 12.67 -23.92
CA ALA A 52 -14.45 12.43 -25.29
C ALA A 52 -13.02 11.87 -25.39
N LEU A 53 -12.17 12.14 -24.41
CA LEU A 53 -10.80 11.62 -24.31
C LEU A 53 -10.73 10.29 -23.55
N VAL A 54 -11.48 10.16 -22.45
CA VAL A 54 -11.42 9.00 -21.53
C VAL A 54 -12.21 7.81 -22.06
N GLN A 55 -13.39 8.01 -22.64
CA GLN A 55 -14.26 6.89 -23.05
C GLN A 55 -13.58 5.95 -24.05
N PRO A 56 -12.87 6.43 -25.10
CA PRO A 56 -12.15 5.54 -26.02
C PRO A 56 -11.06 4.71 -25.33
N LEU A 57 -10.42 5.23 -24.26
CA LEU A 57 -9.41 4.52 -23.50
C LEU A 57 -10.03 3.40 -22.65
N ILE A 58 -11.19 3.65 -22.05
CA ILE A 58 -11.97 2.63 -21.34
C ILE A 58 -12.42 1.56 -22.33
N ASP A 59 -13.03 1.95 -23.45
CA ASP A 59 -13.55 1.02 -24.46
C ASP A 59 -12.44 0.11 -25.00
N LYS A 60 -11.26 0.66 -25.30
CA LYS A 60 -10.08 -0.09 -25.73
C LYS A 60 -9.62 -1.09 -24.66
N ALA A 61 -9.50 -0.65 -23.40
CA ALA A 61 -9.10 -1.52 -22.30
C ALA A 61 -10.10 -2.66 -22.04
N MET A 62 -11.40 -2.37 -22.17
CA MET A 62 -12.48 -3.35 -22.00
C MET A 62 -12.61 -4.32 -23.18
N ALA A 63 -12.24 -3.90 -24.39
CA ALA A 63 -12.18 -4.77 -25.57
C ALA A 63 -10.97 -5.71 -25.56
N GLY A 64 -9.90 -5.34 -24.83
CA GLY A 64 -8.66 -6.10 -24.77
C GLY A 64 -8.82 -7.54 -24.27
N THR A 65 -8.03 -8.44 -24.81
CA THR A 65 -7.98 -9.87 -24.47
C THR A 65 -6.68 -10.22 -23.73
N LYS A 66 -6.61 -11.42 -23.13
CA LYS A 66 -5.44 -11.85 -22.35
C LYS A 66 -4.13 -11.89 -23.14
N ASP A 67 -4.21 -12.08 -24.46
CA ASP A 67 -3.04 -12.17 -25.34
C ASP A 67 -2.53 -10.79 -25.79
N GLU A 68 -3.25 -9.71 -25.47
CA GLU A 68 -2.84 -8.34 -25.76
C GLU A 68 -1.96 -7.75 -24.65
N VAL A 69 -1.24 -6.68 -24.96
CA VAL A 69 -0.23 -6.10 -24.06
C VAL A 69 -0.84 -5.62 -22.73
N MET A 70 -2.03 -5.02 -22.72
CA MET A 70 -2.69 -4.66 -21.45
C MET A 70 -3.50 -5.80 -20.82
N GLY A 71 -3.56 -6.96 -21.50
CA GLY A 71 -4.37 -8.09 -21.09
C GLY A 71 -5.87 -7.79 -21.04
N GLU A 72 -6.59 -8.67 -20.34
CA GLU A 72 -8.02 -8.61 -20.14
C GLU A 72 -8.36 -7.64 -19.00
N THR A 73 -9.02 -6.52 -19.28
CA THR A 73 -9.59 -5.67 -18.21
C THR A 73 -10.95 -6.21 -17.78
N ARG A 74 -11.17 -6.36 -16.47
CA ARG A 74 -12.39 -6.90 -15.86
C ARG A 74 -13.26 -5.84 -15.23
N ALA A 75 -12.64 -4.82 -14.64
CA ALA A 75 -13.35 -3.67 -14.09
C ALA A 75 -12.50 -2.41 -14.24
N VAL A 76 -13.16 -1.29 -14.54
CA VAL A 76 -12.63 0.07 -14.43
C VAL A 76 -13.59 0.88 -13.56
N VAL A 77 -13.06 1.64 -12.61
CA VAL A 77 -13.80 2.62 -11.81
C VAL A 77 -12.99 3.90 -11.74
N ILE A 78 -13.60 5.05 -12.04
CA ILE A 78 -12.95 6.36 -11.97
C ILE A 78 -13.73 7.26 -11.01
N ILE A 79 -13.02 7.77 -10.01
CA ILE A 79 -13.53 8.74 -9.05
C ILE A 79 -12.87 10.09 -9.33
N HIS A 80 -13.65 11.14 -9.49
CA HIS A 80 -13.15 12.50 -9.68
C HIS A 80 -13.95 13.46 -8.78
N HIS A 81 -13.27 14.29 -8.01
CA HIS A 81 -13.89 15.18 -7.01
C HIS A 81 -14.87 14.45 -6.07
N GLY A 82 -14.46 13.27 -5.61
CA GLY A 82 -15.22 12.43 -4.68
C GLY A 82 -16.47 11.76 -5.25
N LYS A 83 -16.70 11.84 -6.58
CA LYS A 83 -17.84 11.21 -7.24
C LYS A 83 -17.40 10.13 -8.22
N LEU A 84 -18.20 9.08 -8.33
CA LEU A 84 -18.05 8.07 -9.36
C LEU A 84 -18.46 8.67 -10.70
N VAL A 85 -17.49 8.84 -11.60
CA VAL A 85 -17.69 9.48 -12.91
C VAL A 85 -17.62 8.53 -14.09
N ALA A 86 -17.01 7.36 -13.92
CA ALA A 86 -17.04 6.29 -14.90
C ALA A 86 -16.91 4.93 -14.22
N GLU A 87 -17.60 3.93 -14.74
CA GLU A 87 -17.35 2.53 -14.44
C GLU A 87 -17.65 1.65 -15.65
N ALA A 88 -16.88 0.57 -15.80
CA ALA A 88 -17.08 -0.43 -16.83
C ALA A 88 -16.72 -1.81 -16.28
N TYR A 89 -17.51 -2.82 -16.65
CA TYR A 89 -17.35 -4.19 -16.19
C TYR A 89 -17.42 -5.15 -17.38
N ARG A 90 -16.53 -6.15 -17.39
CA ARG A 90 -16.55 -7.20 -18.41
C ARG A 90 -17.73 -8.14 -18.13
N ASP A 91 -18.24 -8.80 -19.17
CA ASP A 91 -19.23 -9.86 -19.05
C ASP A 91 -18.86 -10.87 -17.94
N GLY A 92 -19.79 -11.10 -17.01
CA GLY A 92 -19.59 -11.96 -15.84
C GLY A 92 -19.04 -11.25 -14.60
N PHE A 93 -18.64 -9.98 -14.71
CA PHE A 93 -18.26 -9.11 -13.61
C PHE A 93 -19.29 -7.99 -13.44
N GLY A 94 -19.40 -7.44 -12.24
CA GLY A 94 -20.29 -6.35 -11.92
C GLY A 94 -19.78 -5.51 -10.74
N PRO A 95 -20.56 -4.50 -10.32
CA PRO A 95 -20.14 -3.53 -9.32
C PRO A 95 -19.80 -4.14 -7.95
N ASP A 96 -20.41 -5.27 -7.60
CA ASP A 96 -20.20 -5.95 -6.32
C ASP A 96 -19.31 -7.20 -6.45
N THR A 97 -18.74 -7.46 -7.64
CA THR A 97 -17.88 -8.62 -7.86
C THR A 97 -16.53 -8.39 -7.20
N LYS A 98 -16.29 -9.11 -6.10
CA LYS A 98 -14.98 -9.15 -5.44
C LYS A 98 -13.95 -9.83 -6.33
N GLN A 99 -12.80 -9.19 -6.49
CA GLN A 99 -11.66 -9.74 -7.21
C GLN A 99 -10.41 -9.69 -6.33
N ILE A 100 -9.47 -10.58 -6.63
CA ILE A 100 -8.20 -10.69 -5.92
C ILE A 100 -7.33 -9.44 -6.15
N SER A 101 -6.78 -8.90 -5.07
CA SER A 101 -5.94 -7.70 -5.08
C SER A 101 -4.51 -7.97 -5.56
N TRP A 102 -4.04 -9.21 -5.37
CA TRP A 102 -2.62 -9.51 -5.35
C TRP A 102 -1.88 -8.50 -4.44
N SER A 103 -0.71 -8.02 -4.85
CA SER A 103 0.12 -7.08 -4.07
C SER A 103 -0.50 -5.73 -3.69
N MET A 104 -1.68 -5.35 -4.20
CA MET A 104 -2.43 -4.22 -3.63
C MET A 104 -2.74 -4.42 -2.13
N ALA A 105 -2.74 -5.66 -1.65
CA ALA A 105 -2.86 -6.01 -0.24
C ALA A 105 -1.77 -5.35 0.65
N LYS A 106 -0.58 -5.07 0.10
CA LYS A 106 0.50 -4.40 0.84
C LYS A 106 0.09 -3.00 1.28
N SER A 107 -0.56 -2.25 0.40
CA SER A 107 -1.08 -0.92 0.70
C SER A 107 -2.13 -0.98 1.81
N VAL A 108 -3.01 -1.99 1.78
CA VAL A 108 -4.01 -2.24 2.84
C VAL A 108 -3.32 -2.57 4.17
N THR A 109 -2.31 -3.43 4.15
CA THR A 109 -1.53 -3.79 5.34
C THR A 109 -0.79 -2.56 5.91
N SER A 110 -0.22 -1.71 5.05
CA SER A 110 0.38 -0.43 5.44
C SER A 110 -0.66 0.47 6.13
N ALA A 111 -1.86 0.60 5.55
CA ALA A 111 -2.95 1.37 6.16
C ALA A 111 -3.37 0.82 7.54
N LEU A 112 -3.35 -0.50 7.72
CA LEU A 112 -3.63 -1.13 9.02
C LEU A 112 -2.56 -0.80 10.07
N VAL A 113 -1.27 -0.73 9.67
CA VAL A 113 -0.21 -0.24 10.56
C VAL A 113 -0.43 1.23 10.90
N GLY A 114 -0.71 2.08 9.90
CA GLY A 114 -1.05 3.48 10.13
C GLY A 114 -2.22 3.63 11.10
N ARG A 115 -3.31 2.88 10.90
CA ARG A 115 -4.45 2.87 11.80
C ARG A 115 -4.07 2.43 13.22
N ALA A 116 -3.19 1.45 13.36
CA ALA A 116 -2.71 1.03 14.67
C ALA A 116 -1.86 2.11 15.36
N VAL A 117 -1.08 2.90 14.61
CA VAL A 117 -0.38 4.09 15.12
C VAL A 117 -1.37 5.16 15.56
N GLU A 118 -2.36 5.50 14.73
CA GLU A 118 -3.40 6.50 15.04
C GLU A 118 -4.17 6.15 16.33
N LEU A 119 -4.36 4.85 16.58
CA LEU A 119 -5.02 4.34 17.79
C LEU A 119 -4.09 4.17 19.00
N GLY A 120 -2.81 4.52 18.89
CA GLY A 120 -1.80 4.37 19.95
C GLY A 120 -1.50 2.91 20.31
N LEU A 121 -1.69 1.99 19.37
CA LEU A 121 -1.31 0.57 19.52
C LEU A 121 0.13 0.30 19.08
N ILE A 122 0.69 1.19 18.25
CA ILE A 122 2.09 1.22 17.85
C ILE A 122 2.59 2.63 18.13
N ASP A 123 3.52 2.77 19.06
CA ASP A 123 3.97 4.09 19.51
C ASP A 123 4.94 4.76 18.53
N ASP A 124 5.85 3.97 17.95
CA ASP A 124 6.94 4.48 17.10
C ASP A 124 7.34 3.46 16.03
N LEU A 125 7.41 3.91 14.78
CA LEU A 125 7.82 3.08 13.65
C LEU A 125 9.31 2.73 13.67
N ASP A 126 10.13 3.48 14.41
CA ASP A 126 11.58 3.24 14.54
C ASP A 126 11.91 2.23 15.64
N THR A 127 10.89 1.57 16.20
CA THR A 127 11.05 0.43 17.11
C THR A 127 10.96 -0.91 16.38
N PRO A 128 11.67 -1.95 16.84
CA PRO A 128 11.50 -3.31 16.32
C PRO A 128 10.05 -3.79 16.42
N MET A 129 9.50 -4.32 15.33
CA MET A 129 8.15 -4.88 15.35
C MET A 129 8.11 -6.25 16.03
N PRO A 130 6.98 -6.66 16.63
CA PRO A 130 6.81 -8.03 17.10
C PRO A 130 7.02 -9.02 15.94
N ALA A 131 8.10 -9.78 15.99
CA ALA A 131 8.51 -10.67 14.93
C ALA A 131 8.77 -12.10 15.47
N PRO A 132 8.65 -13.15 14.64
CA PRO A 132 8.78 -14.52 15.09
C PRO A 132 10.26 -14.96 15.23
N PHE A 133 11.21 -14.03 15.28
CA PHE A 133 12.64 -14.28 15.39
C PHE A 133 13.09 -14.36 16.85
N ASP A 134 14.11 -15.18 17.13
CA ASP A 134 14.65 -15.33 18.49
C ASP A 134 15.46 -14.08 18.89
N ALA A 135 15.61 -13.81 20.19
CA ALA A 135 16.26 -12.59 20.68
C ALA A 135 17.73 -12.41 20.23
N GLY A 136 18.42 -13.49 19.85
CA GLY A 136 19.78 -13.44 19.30
C GLY A 136 19.85 -13.31 17.78
N ASP A 137 18.71 -13.36 17.09
CA ASP A 137 18.62 -13.21 15.64
C ASP A 137 18.61 -11.72 15.28
N PRO A 138 19.53 -11.23 14.42
CA PRO A 138 19.56 -9.82 14.05
C PRO A 138 18.26 -9.34 13.38
N ARG A 139 17.48 -10.23 12.78
CA ARG A 139 16.18 -9.91 12.17
C ARG A 139 15.14 -9.45 13.19
N ALA A 140 15.32 -9.82 14.47
CA ALA A 140 14.47 -9.36 15.56
C ALA A 140 14.62 -7.84 15.86
N GLN A 141 15.63 -7.17 15.29
CA GLN A 141 15.88 -5.74 15.49
C GLN A 141 15.36 -4.86 14.33
N ILE A 142 14.79 -5.47 13.29
CA ILE A 142 14.28 -4.72 12.14
C ILE A 142 13.01 -3.97 12.54
N THR A 143 13.01 -2.67 12.30
CA THR A 143 11.96 -1.73 12.73
C THR A 143 10.72 -1.81 11.84
N TRP A 144 9.57 -1.36 12.34
CA TRP A 144 8.36 -1.22 11.51
C TRP A 144 8.63 -0.39 10.26
N ARG A 145 9.35 0.73 10.39
CA ARG A 145 9.69 1.61 9.27
C ARG A 145 10.47 0.84 8.20
N GLN A 146 11.50 0.11 8.60
CA GLN A 146 12.33 -0.65 7.66
C GLN A 146 11.55 -1.75 6.93
N TRP A 147 10.63 -2.44 7.61
CA TRP A 147 9.74 -3.41 6.96
C TRP A 147 8.76 -2.74 5.99
N LEU A 148 8.11 -1.65 6.41
CA LEU A 148 7.14 -0.92 5.58
C LEU A 148 7.78 -0.35 4.31
N THR A 149 9.02 0.11 4.40
CA THR A 149 9.75 0.66 3.26
C THR A 149 10.57 -0.39 2.51
N MET A 150 10.42 -1.68 2.82
CA MET A 150 11.10 -2.78 2.14
C MET A 150 12.63 -2.62 2.13
N THR A 151 13.17 -2.22 3.28
CA THR A 151 14.61 -2.06 3.52
C THR A 151 15.11 -3.00 4.62
N ASP A 152 14.45 -4.13 4.79
CA ASP A 152 14.74 -5.10 5.86
C ASP A 152 16.11 -5.79 5.73
N GLY A 153 16.65 -5.88 4.51
CA GLY A 153 17.97 -6.42 4.24
C GLY A 153 18.03 -7.95 4.18
N LEU A 154 16.91 -8.64 4.02
CA LEU A 154 16.89 -10.09 3.78
C LEU A 154 17.30 -10.45 2.35
N ASP A 155 17.92 -11.63 2.22
CA ASP A 155 18.17 -12.31 0.95
C ASP A 155 16.84 -12.86 0.42
N TYR A 156 16.14 -12.07 -0.41
CA TYR A 156 14.80 -12.38 -0.89
C TYR A 156 14.68 -12.08 -2.38
N HIS A 157 14.24 -13.07 -3.17
CA HIS A 157 14.13 -12.94 -4.62
C HIS A 157 12.66 -13.05 -5.07
N GLU A 158 12.08 -11.94 -5.54
CA GLU A 158 10.72 -11.92 -6.10
C GLU A 158 10.71 -11.21 -7.46
N ILE A 159 11.17 -9.96 -7.50
CA ILE A 159 11.34 -9.25 -8.77
C ILE A 159 12.56 -9.83 -9.51
N ASP A 160 12.38 -10.08 -10.82
CA ASP A 160 13.40 -10.62 -11.73
C ASP A 160 13.99 -11.98 -11.33
N ALA A 161 13.26 -12.76 -10.53
CA ALA A 161 13.63 -14.14 -10.23
C ALA A 161 13.79 -14.94 -11.54
N PRO A 162 14.87 -15.72 -11.69
CA PRO A 162 15.21 -16.35 -12.98
C PRO A 162 14.25 -17.47 -13.39
N ASP A 163 13.60 -18.10 -12.42
CA ASP A 163 12.57 -19.12 -12.63
C ASP A 163 11.73 -19.33 -11.34
N LEU A 164 10.64 -20.08 -11.47
CA LEU A 164 9.70 -20.38 -10.37
C LEU A 164 10.31 -21.14 -9.18
N MET A 165 11.46 -21.81 -9.36
CA MET A 165 12.14 -22.52 -8.25
C MET A 165 13.01 -21.59 -7.42
N HIS A 166 13.48 -20.50 -8.01
CA HIS A 166 14.29 -19.46 -7.37
C HIS A 166 13.49 -18.19 -7.01
N ASP A 167 12.20 -18.18 -7.32
CA ASP A 167 11.25 -17.16 -6.88
C ASP A 167 10.72 -17.50 -5.47
N ASP A 168 11.14 -16.71 -4.48
CA ASP A 168 10.76 -16.90 -3.09
C ASP A 168 9.27 -16.63 -2.83
N VAL A 169 8.61 -15.73 -3.57
CA VAL A 169 7.16 -15.53 -3.39
C VAL A 169 6.41 -16.79 -3.84
N VAL A 170 6.82 -17.39 -4.96
CA VAL A 170 6.24 -18.65 -5.45
C VAL A 170 6.53 -19.78 -4.48
N GLN A 171 7.76 -19.92 -3.99
CA GLN A 171 8.11 -20.98 -3.04
C GLN A 171 7.43 -20.81 -1.67
N MET A 172 7.27 -19.58 -1.21
CA MET A 172 6.58 -19.26 0.04
C MET A 172 5.07 -19.52 -0.07
N MET A 173 4.41 -19.05 -1.12
CA MET A 173 2.94 -19.11 -1.21
C MET A 173 2.42 -20.44 -1.77
N TYR A 174 3.12 -21.04 -2.74
CA TYR A 174 2.63 -22.20 -3.50
C TYR A 174 3.59 -23.40 -3.42
N GLY A 175 4.85 -23.17 -3.06
CA GLY A 175 5.87 -24.19 -2.86
C GLY A 175 5.99 -24.65 -1.41
N ARG A 176 7.22 -24.78 -0.94
CA ARG A 176 7.56 -25.36 0.39
C ARG A 176 6.93 -24.60 1.56
N GLY A 177 6.69 -23.30 1.43
CA GLY A 177 6.13 -22.45 2.49
C GLY A 177 4.60 -22.44 2.59
N ARG A 178 3.88 -23.04 1.63
CA ARG A 178 2.41 -22.88 1.47
C ARG A 178 1.55 -23.20 2.69
N PHE A 179 2.07 -23.96 3.65
CA PHE A 179 1.37 -24.32 4.88
C PHE A 179 1.71 -23.40 6.08
N ASP A 180 2.88 -22.78 6.05
CA ASP A 180 3.39 -21.88 7.08
C ASP A 180 4.45 -20.96 6.45
N SER A 181 3.97 -19.80 6.00
CA SER A 181 4.79 -18.79 5.33
C SER A 181 5.87 -18.22 6.25
N LEU A 182 5.58 -18.08 7.55
CA LEU A 182 6.55 -17.56 8.52
C LEU A 182 7.67 -18.56 8.81
N ALA A 183 7.34 -19.85 8.90
CA ALA A 183 8.36 -20.89 9.03
C ALA A 183 9.30 -20.91 7.82
N TYR A 184 8.76 -20.69 6.61
CA TYR A 184 9.56 -20.50 5.40
C TYR A 184 10.51 -19.31 5.55
N VAL A 185 9.98 -18.12 5.86
CA VAL A 185 10.78 -16.89 6.01
C VAL A 185 11.89 -17.06 7.06
N LYS A 186 11.56 -17.62 8.24
CA LYS A 186 12.54 -17.85 9.30
C LYS A 186 13.70 -18.73 8.86
N LYS A 187 13.41 -19.76 8.07
CA LYS A 187 14.35 -20.81 7.70
C LYS A 187 15.15 -20.49 6.43
N GLU A 188 14.49 -19.92 5.44
CA GLU A 188 15.01 -19.83 4.07
C GLU A 188 15.53 -18.43 3.72
N LEU A 189 15.14 -17.37 4.45
CA LEU A 189 15.52 -15.98 4.15
C LEU A 189 16.54 -15.42 5.17
N PRO A 190 17.86 -15.64 4.97
CA PRO A 190 18.89 -15.10 5.85
C PRO A 190 19.08 -13.58 5.66
N PRO A 191 19.69 -12.88 6.63
CA PRO A 191 20.16 -11.50 6.42
C PRO A 191 21.25 -11.45 5.34
N ALA A 192 21.11 -10.54 4.37
CA ALA A 192 22.11 -10.24 3.34
C ALA A 192 22.75 -8.85 3.52
N HIS A 193 21.95 -7.87 3.95
CA HIS A 193 22.36 -6.48 4.10
C HIS A 193 21.99 -5.94 5.49
N ALA A 194 22.59 -4.82 5.88
CA ALA A 194 22.16 -4.13 7.09
C ALA A 194 20.75 -3.53 6.89
N PRO A 195 19.83 -3.66 7.86
CA PRO A 195 18.51 -3.05 7.75
C PRO A 195 18.60 -1.54 7.52
N GLY A 196 17.76 -1.02 6.63
CA GLY A 196 17.73 0.37 6.21
C GLY A 196 18.79 0.74 5.16
N THR A 197 19.55 -0.20 4.59
CA THR A 197 20.64 0.14 3.65
C THR A 197 20.41 -0.25 2.19
N VAL A 198 19.54 -1.21 1.93
CA VAL A 198 19.21 -1.69 0.57
C VAL A 198 17.70 -1.86 0.47
N TRP A 199 17.11 -1.32 -0.59
CA TRP A 199 15.72 -1.57 -0.93
C TRP A 199 15.57 -2.89 -1.69
N ASN A 200 14.60 -3.71 -1.31
CA ASN A 200 14.29 -4.98 -1.98
C ASN A 200 12.79 -5.28 -1.87
N TYR A 201 12.07 -5.33 -2.99
CA TYR A 201 10.63 -5.56 -2.97
C TYR A 201 10.27 -6.91 -2.33
N SER A 202 9.50 -6.88 -1.24
CA SER A 202 9.27 -8.07 -0.41
C SER A 202 7.81 -8.34 -0.05
N THR A 203 7.21 -9.35 -0.68
CA THR A 203 5.94 -9.93 -0.23
C THR A 203 6.07 -10.62 1.13
N ALA A 204 7.20 -11.30 1.38
CA ALA A 204 7.50 -11.94 2.65
C ALA A 204 7.55 -10.94 3.81
N GLY A 205 8.18 -9.77 3.62
CA GLY A 205 8.20 -8.69 4.61
C GLY A 205 6.80 -8.25 4.99
N TYR A 206 5.88 -8.10 4.03
CA TYR A 206 4.50 -7.75 4.32
C TYR A 206 3.67 -8.87 4.98
N HIS A 207 4.04 -10.15 4.81
CA HIS A 207 3.46 -11.24 5.62
C HIS A 207 3.93 -11.16 7.07
N LEU A 208 5.19 -10.78 7.31
CA LEU A 208 5.71 -10.52 8.65
C LEU A 208 5.03 -9.31 9.31
N ILE A 209 4.81 -8.21 8.58
CA ILE A 209 4.03 -7.06 9.07
C ILE A 209 2.60 -7.51 9.43
N GLY A 210 1.96 -8.32 8.58
CA GLY A 210 0.66 -8.91 8.86
C GLY A 210 0.65 -9.71 10.17
N ARG A 211 1.67 -10.55 10.40
CA ARG A 211 1.82 -11.29 11.66
C ARG A 211 2.08 -10.36 12.86
N ALA A 212 2.86 -9.31 12.68
CA ALA A 212 3.17 -8.34 13.72
C ALA A 212 1.89 -7.60 14.15
N LEU A 213 1.05 -7.20 13.20
CA LEU A 213 -0.29 -6.64 13.46
C LEU A 213 -1.16 -7.63 14.25
N GLN A 214 -1.17 -8.92 13.86
CA GLN A 214 -1.88 -9.94 14.64
C GLN A 214 -1.37 -10.01 16.09
N ALA A 215 -0.06 -9.90 16.33
CA ALA A 215 0.51 -9.86 17.69
C ALA A 215 0.12 -8.60 18.46
N VAL A 216 0.13 -7.43 17.82
CA VAL A 216 -0.32 -6.16 18.43
C VAL A 216 -1.79 -6.28 18.85
N PHE A 217 -2.65 -6.81 17.99
CA PHE A 217 -4.08 -7.01 18.30
C PHE A 217 -4.29 -8.07 19.37
N GLU A 218 -3.57 -9.21 19.32
CA GLU A 218 -3.55 -10.23 20.38
C GLU A 218 -3.15 -9.65 21.75
N GLY A 219 -2.17 -8.74 21.77
CA GLY A 219 -1.71 -8.04 22.97
C GLY A 219 -2.73 -7.03 23.50
N ALA A 220 -3.34 -6.23 22.62
CA ALA A 220 -4.41 -5.29 22.98
C ALA A 220 -5.67 -6.01 23.49
N LEU A 221 -5.92 -7.24 22.99
CA LEU A 221 -6.99 -8.14 23.39
C LEU A 221 -6.75 -8.86 24.71
N HIS A 222 -5.49 -8.98 25.16
CA HIS A 222 -5.16 -9.75 26.37
C HIS A 222 -5.81 -9.18 27.64
N CYS A 223 -6.40 -7.97 27.61
CA CYS A 223 -6.99 -7.35 28.79
C CYS A 223 -8.34 -6.64 28.58
N ARG A 224 -8.99 -6.79 27.42
CA ARG A 224 -10.28 -6.13 27.14
C ARG A 224 -11.36 -7.12 26.69
N GLN A 225 -11.75 -8.02 27.60
CA GLN A 225 -13.13 -8.48 27.63
C GLN A 225 -13.71 -8.41 29.05
N GLU A 226 -14.77 -7.62 29.15
CA GLU A 226 -15.76 -7.65 30.23
C GLU A 226 -16.36 -9.06 30.33
N SER A 227 -15.80 -9.96 31.15
CA SER A 227 -16.48 -11.16 31.68
C SER A 227 -15.55 -12.14 32.39
N GLY A 228 -14.46 -11.72 33.03
CA GLY A 228 -13.70 -12.59 33.94
C GLY A 228 -13.15 -13.89 33.32
N ALA A 229 -13.14 -14.03 31.99
CA ALA A 229 -12.48 -15.13 31.31
C ALA A 229 -10.96 -14.93 31.40
N PRO A 230 -10.19 -15.97 31.77
CA PRO A 230 -8.74 -15.85 31.85
C PRO A 230 -8.16 -15.55 30.48
N CYS A 231 -7.21 -14.62 30.44
CA CYS A 231 -6.45 -14.27 29.24
C CYS A 231 -5.86 -15.54 28.63
N LYS A 232 -6.26 -15.89 27.39
CA LYS A 232 -5.62 -17.00 26.67
C LYS A 232 -4.22 -16.54 26.23
N SER A 233 -3.18 -17.11 26.81
CA SER A 233 -1.77 -16.77 26.53
C SER A 233 -1.32 -16.99 25.08
N THR A 234 -2.07 -17.78 24.29
CA THR A 234 -1.80 -18.03 22.87
C THR A 234 -3.11 -18.40 22.15
N LEU A 235 -3.44 -17.72 21.05
CA LEU A 235 -4.57 -18.08 20.20
C LEU A 235 -4.24 -19.30 19.33
N SER A 236 -5.23 -20.17 19.12
CA SER A 236 -5.16 -21.19 18.06
C SER A 236 -5.13 -20.51 16.68
N ALA A 237 -4.73 -21.22 15.62
CA ALA A 237 -4.73 -20.67 14.26
C ALA A 237 -6.14 -20.20 13.84
N ASP A 238 -7.19 -20.96 14.16
CA ASP A 238 -8.57 -20.62 13.80
C ASP A 238 -9.11 -19.43 14.61
N ASP A 239 -8.78 -19.37 15.91
CA ASP A 239 -9.08 -18.20 16.73
C ASP A 239 -8.39 -16.96 16.14
N ARG A 240 -7.08 -17.05 15.83
CA ARG A 240 -6.31 -15.93 15.25
C ARG A 240 -6.93 -15.43 13.95
N LYS A 241 -7.28 -16.34 13.03
CA LYS A 241 -7.94 -15.99 11.75
C LYS A 241 -9.23 -15.21 12.00
N THR A 242 -10.11 -15.76 12.84
CA THR A 242 -11.42 -15.16 13.17
C THR A 242 -11.25 -13.76 13.74
N TRP A 243 -10.36 -13.60 14.72
CA TRP A 243 -10.08 -12.31 15.34
C TRP A 243 -9.46 -11.31 14.37
N THR A 244 -8.52 -11.74 13.53
CA THR A 244 -7.88 -10.86 12.55
C THR A 244 -8.92 -10.31 11.58
N VAL A 245 -9.85 -11.13 11.09
CA VAL A 245 -10.95 -10.66 10.22
C VAL A 245 -11.81 -9.62 10.92
N GLN A 246 -12.21 -9.88 12.17
CA GLN A 246 -13.03 -8.93 12.94
C GLN A 246 -12.32 -7.59 13.16
N TYR A 247 -11.03 -7.62 13.48
CA TYR A 247 -10.22 -6.42 13.69
C TYR A 247 -9.98 -5.64 12.40
N VAL A 248 -9.56 -6.30 11.32
CA VAL A 248 -9.36 -5.60 10.04
C VAL A 248 -10.68 -4.99 9.56
N ASN A 249 -11.80 -5.68 9.78
CA ASN A 249 -13.11 -5.13 9.48
C ASN A 249 -13.47 -3.93 10.37
N SER A 250 -13.28 -4.01 11.69
CA SER A 250 -13.65 -2.91 12.60
C SER A 250 -12.73 -1.69 12.47
N LEU A 251 -11.46 -1.89 12.14
CA LEU A 251 -10.45 -0.83 12.11
C LEU A 251 -10.37 -0.12 10.77
N LEU A 252 -10.69 -0.81 9.67
CA LEU A 252 -10.52 -0.29 8.32
C LEU A 252 -11.72 -0.56 7.42
N PHE A 253 -12.03 -1.82 7.08
CA PHE A 253 -13.02 -2.07 6.02
C PHE A 253 -14.41 -1.57 6.38
N GLY A 254 -14.93 -1.89 7.56
CA GLY A 254 -16.21 -1.39 8.05
C GLY A 254 -16.23 0.12 8.21
N THR A 255 -15.14 0.74 8.67
CA THR A 255 -15.01 2.21 8.76
C THR A 255 -15.15 2.88 7.40
N LEU A 256 -14.57 2.28 6.35
CA LEU A 256 -14.68 2.75 4.97
C LEU A 256 -15.96 2.28 4.27
N GLY A 257 -16.76 1.43 4.90
CA GLY A 257 -17.92 0.77 4.28
C GLY A 257 -17.54 -0.17 3.13
N MET A 258 -16.36 -0.78 3.17
CA MET A 258 -15.90 -1.76 2.18
C MET A 258 -16.42 -3.15 2.50
N ASP A 259 -16.95 -3.86 1.49
CA ASP A 259 -17.16 -5.31 1.56
C ASP A 259 -15.90 -6.03 1.06
N ALA A 260 -14.96 -6.27 1.97
CA ALA A 260 -13.66 -6.84 1.66
C ALA A 260 -13.30 -8.04 2.55
N GLN A 261 -12.46 -8.93 2.04
CA GLN A 261 -11.99 -10.13 2.74
C GLN A 261 -10.48 -10.28 2.67
N ILE A 262 -9.87 -10.74 3.76
CA ILE A 262 -8.45 -11.09 3.84
C ILE A 262 -8.26 -12.61 3.86
N GLU A 263 -7.09 -13.07 3.44
CA GLU A 263 -6.74 -14.49 3.44
C GLU A 263 -5.59 -14.82 4.40
N PHE A 264 -5.48 -16.11 4.72
CA PHE A 264 -4.48 -16.64 5.64
C PHE A 264 -3.82 -17.90 5.08
N ASP A 265 -2.59 -18.18 5.48
CA ASP A 265 -2.04 -19.52 5.32
C ASP A 265 -2.73 -20.52 6.30
N PRO A 266 -2.54 -21.83 6.10
CA PRO A 266 -3.06 -22.84 7.01
C PRO A 266 -2.64 -22.65 8.48
N ALA A 267 -1.43 -22.14 8.74
CA ALA A 267 -0.91 -21.80 10.07
C ALA A 267 -1.57 -20.56 10.72
N GLY A 268 -2.41 -19.83 9.98
CA GLY A 268 -3.14 -18.65 10.47
C GLY A 268 -2.38 -17.34 10.36
N THR A 269 -1.31 -17.30 9.58
CA THR A 269 -0.62 -16.06 9.22
C THR A 269 -1.47 -15.27 8.25
N TYR A 270 -1.71 -14.00 8.54
CA TYR A 270 -2.35 -13.09 7.59
C TYR A 270 -1.45 -12.88 6.35
N LEU A 271 -1.97 -13.19 5.16
CA LEU A 271 -1.28 -13.04 3.88
C LEU A 271 -1.33 -11.59 3.37
N GLY A 272 -0.94 -10.65 4.25
CA GLY A 272 -1.02 -9.20 4.03
C GLY A 272 -0.14 -8.67 2.89
N GLY A 273 0.78 -9.49 2.38
CA GLY A 273 1.56 -9.15 1.19
C GLY A 273 0.82 -9.37 -0.13
N SER A 274 -0.28 -10.13 -0.17
CA SER A 274 -0.81 -10.63 -1.44
C SER A 274 -2.33 -10.78 -1.55
N LEU A 275 -3.10 -10.94 -0.48
CA LEU A 275 -4.48 -11.44 -0.63
C LEU A 275 -5.50 -10.62 0.16
N VAL A 276 -6.11 -9.67 -0.56
CA VAL A 276 -7.38 -9.01 -0.22
C VAL A 276 -8.35 -9.22 -1.37
N TRP A 277 -9.61 -9.48 -1.07
CA TRP A 277 -10.69 -9.55 -2.05
C TRP A 277 -11.64 -8.39 -1.83
N ALA A 278 -11.86 -7.55 -2.85
CA ALA A 278 -12.81 -6.46 -2.78
C ALA A 278 -13.34 -6.12 -4.17
N SER A 279 -14.45 -5.39 -4.25
CA SER A 279 -14.94 -4.85 -5.52
C SER A 279 -14.06 -3.70 -6.02
N ALA A 280 -14.15 -3.37 -7.31
CA ALA A 280 -13.46 -2.18 -7.85
C ALA A 280 -13.92 -0.88 -7.15
N ARG A 281 -15.20 -0.79 -6.77
CA ARG A 281 -15.75 0.35 -6.03
C ARG A 281 -15.18 0.45 -4.61
N ASP A 282 -14.97 -0.68 -3.94
CA ASP A 282 -14.38 -0.72 -2.60
C ASP A 282 -12.88 -0.38 -2.64
N PHE A 283 -12.14 -0.89 -3.63
CA PHE A 283 -10.76 -0.45 -3.85
C PHE A 283 -10.67 1.05 -4.15
N ALA A 284 -11.67 1.62 -4.82
CA ALA A 284 -11.74 3.06 -5.00
C ALA A 284 -11.93 3.81 -3.67
N LYS A 285 -12.71 3.26 -2.72
CA LYS A 285 -12.86 3.86 -1.38
C LYS A 285 -11.51 3.88 -0.64
N PHE A 286 -10.75 2.79 -0.77
CA PHE A 286 -9.39 2.70 -0.22
C PHE A 286 -8.44 3.74 -0.86
N GLY A 287 -8.46 3.89 -2.19
CA GLY A 287 -7.68 4.94 -2.86
C GLY A 287 -8.10 6.35 -2.42
N TYR A 288 -9.40 6.57 -2.22
CA TYR A 288 -9.96 7.84 -1.79
C TYR A 288 -9.58 8.21 -0.36
N LEU A 289 -9.46 7.24 0.55
CA LEU A 289 -8.90 7.45 1.89
C LEU A 289 -7.51 8.11 1.80
N TYR A 290 -6.64 7.58 0.93
CA TYR A 290 -5.30 8.14 0.72
C TYR A 290 -5.35 9.50 0.02
N LEU A 291 -6.23 9.68 -0.97
CA LEU A 291 -6.42 10.98 -1.63
C LEU A 291 -6.90 12.08 -0.66
N ARG A 292 -7.53 11.70 0.46
CA ARG A 292 -8.05 12.58 1.51
C ARG A 292 -7.19 12.62 2.77
N ASP A 293 -5.88 12.40 2.64
CA ASP A 293 -4.92 12.45 3.76
C ASP A 293 -5.30 11.52 4.93
N GLY A 294 -5.91 10.37 4.64
CA GLY A 294 -6.34 9.44 5.68
C GLY A 294 -7.54 9.91 6.49
N MET A 295 -8.24 10.97 6.07
CA MET A 295 -9.47 11.44 6.69
C MET A 295 -10.69 10.69 6.17
N TRP A 296 -11.65 10.46 7.06
CA TRP A 296 -12.95 9.88 6.75
C TRP A 296 -14.07 10.51 7.59
N THR A 297 -15.30 9.97 7.50
CA THR A 297 -16.49 10.48 8.20
C THR A 297 -16.27 10.70 9.70
N GLU A 298 -15.59 9.77 10.39
CA GLU A 298 -15.38 9.81 11.84
C GLU A 298 -14.11 10.59 12.24
N GLY A 299 -13.44 11.24 11.28
CA GLY A 299 -12.19 11.94 11.46
C GLY A 299 -11.00 11.17 10.92
N ARG A 300 -9.85 11.32 11.58
CA ARG A 300 -8.58 10.78 11.11
C ARG A 300 -8.52 9.26 11.29
N ILE A 301 -8.28 8.56 10.19
CA ILE A 301 -8.09 7.11 10.15
C ILE A 301 -6.60 6.77 10.11
N LEU A 302 -5.83 7.50 9.29
CA LEU A 302 -4.38 7.37 9.22
C LEU A 302 -3.69 8.61 9.84
N PRO A 303 -2.56 8.45 10.54
CA PRO A 303 -1.85 9.54 11.17
C PRO A 303 -1.53 10.68 10.21
N GLU A 304 -1.45 11.90 10.72
CA GLU A 304 -0.99 13.04 9.94
C GLU A 304 0.39 12.75 9.33
N GLY A 305 0.56 13.05 8.04
CA GLY A 305 1.78 12.75 7.31
C GLY A 305 1.97 11.27 6.92
N TRP A 306 1.03 10.38 7.25
CA TRP A 306 1.12 8.97 6.85
C TRP A 306 1.07 8.80 5.33
N VAL A 307 0.18 9.51 4.65
CA VAL A 307 0.08 9.44 3.18
C VAL A 307 1.35 9.98 2.53
N ASP A 308 1.92 11.07 3.06
CA ASP A 308 3.20 11.61 2.60
C ASP A 308 4.34 10.61 2.79
N PHE A 309 4.42 9.95 3.94
CA PHE A 309 5.34 8.84 4.18
C PHE A 309 5.14 7.68 3.19
N SER A 310 3.89 7.34 2.85
CA SER A 310 3.58 6.29 1.86
C SER A 310 3.99 6.64 0.44
N ARG A 311 4.08 7.93 0.09
CA ARG A 311 4.46 8.42 -1.25
C ARG A 311 5.83 9.10 -1.29
N THR A 312 6.68 8.84 -0.30
CA THR A 312 8.08 9.31 -0.26
C THR A 312 9.01 8.10 -0.34
N ASP A 313 10.05 8.19 -1.17
CA ASP A 313 11.05 7.13 -1.28
C ASP A 313 11.86 7.00 0.04
N PRO A 314 12.28 5.78 0.44
CA PRO A 314 13.18 5.63 1.58
C PRO A 314 14.57 6.25 1.26
N PRO A 315 15.26 6.85 2.27
CA PRO A 315 16.50 7.59 2.04
C PRO A 315 17.66 6.80 1.41
N GLN A 316 17.57 5.46 1.37
CA GLN A 316 18.64 4.55 0.94
C GLN A 316 18.29 3.75 -0.33
N ALA A 317 17.22 4.11 -1.04
CA ALA A 317 16.93 3.51 -2.35
C ALA A 317 17.88 4.04 -3.43
N GLU A 318 18.71 3.16 -4.01
CA GLU A 318 19.43 3.42 -5.26
C GLU A 318 18.47 3.31 -6.46
N GLY A 319 17.45 4.16 -6.51
CA GLY A 319 16.45 4.17 -7.58
C GLY A 319 15.03 4.36 -7.04
N ASN A 320 14.35 5.40 -7.50
CA ASN A 320 12.96 5.70 -7.12
C ASN A 320 12.04 4.51 -7.45
N VAL A 321 10.93 4.35 -6.71
CA VAL A 321 9.58 3.94 -7.18
C VAL A 321 8.74 3.28 -6.07
N TYR A 322 9.17 3.24 -4.80
CA TYR A 322 8.36 2.59 -3.74
C TYR A 322 8.50 3.27 -2.38
N GLY A 323 7.38 3.70 -1.80
CA GLY A 323 7.27 4.21 -0.43
C GLY A 323 6.71 3.16 0.54
N ALA A 324 6.04 3.59 1.61
CA ALA A 324 5.41 2.68 2.57
C ALA A 324 4.11 2.04 2.03
N GLY A 325 4.26 1.06 1.14
CA GLY A 325 3.17 0.25 0.58
C GLY A 325 2.65 0.70 -0.77
N PHE A 326 3.26 1.70 -1.41
CA PHE A 326 2.81 2.27 -2.67
C PHE A 326 3.96 2.43 -3.66
N TRP A 327 3.67 2.18 -4.93
CA TRP A 327 4.53 2.56 -6.02
C TRP A 327 4.40 4.06 -6.31
N ILE A 328 5.52 4.74 -6.55
CA ILE A 328 5.58 6.20 -6.73
C ILE A 328 5.97 6.48 -8.18
N THR A 329 5.25 7.38 -8.84
CA THR A 329 5.62 7.85 -10.17
C THR A 329 6.95 8.60 -10.10
N PRO A 330 7.93 8.24 -10.95
CA PRO A 330 9.15 9.01 -11.08
C PRO A 330 8.89 10.49 -11.40
N ALA A 331 9.67 11.38 -10.78
CA ALA A 331 9.68 12.79 -11.15
C ALA A 331 10.15 12.98 -12.61
N ALA A 332 9.84 14.14 -13.21
CA ALA A 332 10.19 14.47 -14.60
C ALA A 332 11.68 14.32 -14.97
N ASN A 333 12.57 14.39 -13.97
CA ASN A 333 14.00 14.12 -14.10
C ASN A 333 14.39 13.08 -13.05
N PRO A 334 14.14 11.78 -13.30
CA PRO A 334 14.45 10.77 -12.32
C PRO A 334 15.96 10.62 -12.15
N SER A 335 16.38 10.32 -10.93
CA SER A 335 17.78 10.02 -10.59
C SER A 335 18.31 8.77 -11.31
N HIS A 336 17.42 7.86 -11.74
CA HIS A 336 17.76 6.63 -12.45
C HIS A 336 17.26 6.66 -13.91
N PRO A 337 18.11 6.37 -14.91
CA PRO A 337 17.77 6.51 -16.33
C PRO A 337 16.70 5.51 -16.83
N ASP A 338 16.48 4.41 -16.11
CA ASP A 338 15.49 3.39 -16.47
C ASP A 338 14.04 3.77 -16.09
N GLN A 339 13.82 4.99 -15.59
CA GLN A 339 12.51 5.51 -15.21
C GLN A 339 11.95 6.43 -16.29
N THR A 340 10.74 6.13 -16.75
CA THR A 340 10.26 6.52 -18.10
C THR A 340 9.11 7.53 -18.11
N ALA A 341 8.75 8.13 -16.97
CA ALA A 341 7.71 9.16 -16.95
C ALA A 341 8.21 10.42 -17.67
N HIS A 342 7.74 10.65 -18.90
CA HIS A 342 8.19 11.78 -19.73
C HIS A 342 7.16 12.92 -19.82
N SER A 343 6.00 12.77 -19.20
CA SER A 343 4.93 13.79 -19.24
C SER A 343 4.08 13.75 -17.97
N PRO A 344 3.58 14.90 -17.49
CA PRO A 344 2.76 14.97 -16.28
C PRO A 344 1.42 14.23 -16.45
N PRO A 345 0.72 13.90 -15.36
CA PRO A 345 1.07 14.17 -13.96
C PRO A 345 2.22 13.29 -13.43
N PHE A 346 3.10 13.89 -12.61
CA PHE A 346 4.26 13.19 -12.00
C PHE A 346 4.07 12.93 -10.50
N ASP A 347 2.89 13.25 -9.96
CA ASP A 347 2.56 13.17 -8.53
C ASP A 347 1.69 11.94 -8.20
N ALA A 348 1.45 11.08 -9.19
CA ALA A 348 0.66 9.88 -8.99
C ALA A 348 1.41 8.83 -8.17
N PHE A 349 0.70 8.19 -7.26
CA PHE A 349 1.17 7.02 -6.52
C PHE A 349 0.10 5.93 -6.57
N SER A 350 0.49 4.67 -6.41
CA SER A 350 -0.40 3.56 -6.70
C SER A 350 -0.17 2.30 -5.89
N ALA A 351 -1.28 1.65 -5.54
CA ALA A 351 -1.27 0.26 -5.13
C ALA A 351 -1.26 -0.58 -6.41
N GLN A 352 -0.33 -1.53 -6.54
CA GLN A 352 -0.23 -2.38 -7.73
C GLN A 352 -0.16 -3.86 -7.34
N GLY A 353 -0.88 -4.69 -8.09
CA GLY A 353 -1.01 -6.13 -7.88
C GLY A 353 -0.74 -6.92 -9.16
N HIS A 354 -0.20 -8.14 -9.00
CA HIS A 354 0.01 -9.08 -10.08
C HIS A 354 -1.21 -9.18 -11.02
N GLU A 355 -0.94 -9.39 -12.31
CA GLU A 355 -1.90 -9.45 -13.41
C GLU A 355 -2.60 -8.12 -13.74
N GLY A 356 -2.05 -7.02 -13.22
CA GLY A 356 -2.43 -5.65 -13.58
C GLY A 356 -3.58 -5.09 -12.75
N GLN A 357 -3.61 -5.39 -11.45
CA GLN A 357 -4.52 -4.72 -10.52
C GLN A 357 -3.90 -3.38 -10.13
N THR A 358 -4.64 -2.29 -10.23
CA THR A 358 -4.12 -0.96 -9.85
C THR A 358 -5.18 -0.12 -9.15
N ILE A 359 -4.75 0.60 -8.12
CA ILE A 359 -5.42 1.80 -7.59
C ILE A 359 -4.46 2.96 -7.85
N TRP A 360 -4.74 3.76 -8.85
CA TRP A 360 -3.95 4.92 -9.24
C TRP A 360 -4.53 6.17 -8.59
N ILE A 361 -3.71 6.93 -7.84
CA ILE A 361 -4.16 8.10 -7.09
C ILE A 361 -3.38 9.31 -7.60
N VAL A 362 -4.08 10.35 -8.05
CA VAL A 362 -3.47 11.54 -8.65
C VAL A 362 -3.95 12.80 -7.91
N PRO A 363 -3.17 13.28 -6.92
CA PRO A 363 -3.52 14.45 -6.11
C PRO A 363 -3.84 15.70 -6.93
N SER A 364 -3.00 16.03 -7.92
CA SER A 364 -3.16 17.25 -8.74
C SER A 364 -4.44 17.26 -9.57
N ARG A 365 -5.14 16.12 -9.67
CA ARG A 365 -6.35 15.94 -10.47
C ARG A 365 -7.57 15.58 -9.60
N ASP A 366 -7.42 15.47 -8.27
CA ASP A 366 -8.45 14.94 -7.36
C ASP A 366 -9.12 13.66 -7.91
N LEU A 367 -8.25 12.71 -8.31
CA LEU A 367 -8.60 11.58 -9.15
C LEU A 367 -8.13 10.25 -8.54
N VAL A 368 -9.01 9.25 -8.56
CA VAL A 368 -8.68 7.84 -8.31
C VAL A 368 -9.12 7.02 -9.53
N ILE A 369 -8.21 6.21 -10.09
CA ILE A 369 -8.51 5.26 -11.16
C ILE A 369 -8.25 3.86 -10.62
N VAL A 370 -9.26 3.01 -10.64
CA VAL A 370 -9.13 1.59 -10.31
C VAL A 370 -9.26 0.78 -11.59
N ARG A 371 -8.28 -0.09 -11.85
CA ARG A 371 -8.35 -1.10 -12.91
C ARG A 371 -8.05 -2.46 -12.31
N LEU A 372 -8.97 -3.40 -12.51
CA LEU A 372 -8.79 -4.82 -12.18
C LEU A 372 -8.76 -5.61 -13.48
N GLY A 373 -7.83 -6.55 -13.62
CA GLY A 373 -7.66 -7.28 -14.86
C GLY A 373 -6.79 -8.53 -14.78
N LEU A 374 -6.37 -9.00 -15.94
CA LEU A 374 -5.56 -10.20 -16.11
C LEU A 374 -4.59 -10.04 -17.28
N MET A 375 -3.31 -9.81 -17.00
CA MET A 375 -2.21 -9.69 -17.97
C MET A 375 -1.01 -10.57 -17.61
N SER A 376 -0.08 -10.80 -18.55
CA SER A 376 1.08 -11.70 -18.38
C SER A 376 2.18 -11.21 -17.43
N ASN A 377 2.09 -9.98 -16.91
CA ASN A 377 3.05 -9.35 -15.98
C ASN A 377 4.48 -9.13 -16.52
N ALA A 378 4.70 -9.21 -17.83
CA ALA A 378 5.95 -8.76 -18.43
C ALA A 378 6.11 -7.24 -18.30
N ALA A 379 7.36 -6.76 -18.38
CA ALA A 379 7.69 -5.34 -18.27
C ALA A 379 6.89 -4.47 -19.25
N GLU A 380 6.68 -4.94 -20.49
CA GLU A 380 5.87 -4.24 -21.49
C GLU A 380 4.39 -4.11 -21.11
N ASN A 381 3.83 -5.08 -20.36
CA ASN A 381 2.44 -5.02 -19.91
C ASN A 381 2.28 -3.89 -18.87
N TRP A 382 3.20 -3.82 -17.91
CA TRP A 382 3.22 -2.78 -16.89
C TRP A 382 3.46 -1.39 -17.48
N ALA A 383 4.37 -1.27 -18.45
CA ALA A 383 4.59 -0.01 -19.17
C ALA A 383 3.32 0.46 -19.91
N ALA A 384 2.61 -0.44 -20.58
CA ALA A 384 1.36 -0.10 -21.26
C ALA A 384 0.24 0.29 -20.29
N LEU A 385 0.10 -0.42 -19.17
CA LEU A 385 -0.88 -0.09 -18.13
C LEU A 385 -0.56 1.25 -17.45
N TYR A 386 0.71 1.53 -17.19
CA TYR A 386 1.17 2.81 -16.68
C TYR A 386 0.77 3.95 -17.63
N GLU A 387 1.05 3.82 -18.93
CA GLU A 387 0.67 4.86 -19.88
C GLU A 387 -0.83 5.00 -20.04
N TRP A 388 -1.60 3.91 -19.98
CA TRP A 388 -3.06 4.02 -19.99
C TRP A 388 -3.60 4.81 -18.79
N ASN A 389 -3.08 4.56 -17.58
CA ASN A 389 -3.44 5.34 -16.38
C ASN A 389 -3.05 6.81 -16.54
N GLN A 390 -1.87 7.08 -17.11
CA GLN A 390 -1.39 8.44 -17.34
C GLN A 390 -2.20 9.19 -18.41
N GLU A 391 -2.58 8.51 -19.50
CA GLU A 391 -3.46 9.08 -20.53
C GLU A 391 -4.82 9.45 -19.98
N ILE A 392 -5.41 8.61 -19.13
CA ILE A 392 -6.65 8.93 -18.42
C ILE A 392 -6.43 10.15 -17.52
N ALA A 393 -5.40 10.14 -16.67
CA ALA A 393 -5.15 11.23 -15.72
C ALA A 393 -4.94 12.59 -16.42
N ARG A 394 -4.27 12.61 -17.58
CA ARG A 394 -4.07 13.82 -18.40
C ARG A 394 -5.36 14.42 -18.96
N ALA A 395 -6.43 13.64 -19.09
CA ALA A 395 -7.71 14.11 -19.60
C ALA A 395 -8.53 14.89 -18.55
N PHE A 396 -8.18 14.76 -17.27
CA PHE A 396 -8.83 15.49 -16.18
C PHE A 396 -8.15 16.85 -15.93
N PRO A 397 -8.90 17.90 -15.56
CA PRO A 397 -8.31 19.20 -15.25
C PRO A 397 -7.46 19.14 -13.98
N ASP A 398 -6.53 20.09 -13.82
CA ASP A 398 -5.83 20.26 -12.55
C ASP A 398 -6.82 20.79 -11.51
N VAL A 399 -6.66 20.36 -10.25
CA VAL A 399 -7.29 21.01 -9.11
C VAL A 399 -6.79 22.46 -9.12
N GLY A 400 -7.72 23.42 -9.28
CA GLY A 400 -7.36 24.83 -9.31
C GLY A 400 -6.61 25.23 -8.03
N PRO A 401 -5.74 26.26 -8.08
CA PRO A 401 -5.19 26.83 -6.85
C PRO A 401 -6.38 27.26 -5.99
N GLU A 402 -6.55 26.63 -4.83
CA GLU A 402 -7.78 26.71 -4.04
C GLU A 402 -8.27 28.16 -3.86
N MET A 403 -9.57 28.37 -4.04
CA MET A 403 -10.29 29.36 -3.24
C MET A 403 -10.23 28.88 -1.80
N GLY A 404 -9.14 29.24 -1.12
CA GLY A 404 -8.79 28.78 0.22
C GLY A 404 -7.81 29.74 0.90
N ALA A 405 -8.06 31.04 0.77
CA ALA A 405 -7.49 32.08 1.61
C ALA A 405 -8.41 33.31 1.56
N ASP A 406 -9.47 33.28 2.35
CA ASP A 406 -10.10 34.47 2.92
C ASP A 406 -10.37 34.24 4.41
#